data_AF-A0AAW8T2U0-F1
#
_entry.id   AF-A0AAW8T2U0-F1
#
_cell.length_a   1.000
_cell.length_b   1.000
_cell.length_c   1.000
_cell.angle_alpha   90.00
_cell.angle_beta   90.00
_cell.angle_gamma   90.00
#
_symmetry.space_group_name_H-M   'P 1'
#
loop_
_entity.id
_entity.type
_entity.pdbx_description
1 polymer ?
#
loop_
_entity_poly.entity_id
_entity_poly.type
_entity_poly.pdbx_seq_one_letter_code
_entity_poly.pdbx_strand_id
1 'polypeptide(L)'
;MEESLKGTDTIVGAGCSFPAGHDPTLIKAAYAKFLVEQGVKEIDMVLNIGFLKSKMYQEAEEDILAVKAAIGESIPLKCIIETPVLTEQEIREASHIVLDSGIEYI
;
A
#
# COMPACT_ATOMS: atom_id res chain seq x y z
N MET A 1 9.17 16.48 -8.68
CA MET A 1 9.05 16.32 -7.22
C MET A 1 10.42 16.14 -6.58
N GLU A 2 11.25 15.23 -7.12
CA GLU A 2 12.63 15.02 -6.69
C GLU A 2 13.56 16.24 -6.89
N GLU A 3 13.34 17.05 -7.95
CA GLU A 3 14.20 18.19 -8.28
C GLU A 3 14.38 19.20 -7.13
N SER A 4 13.30 19.50 -6.40
CA SER A 4 13.32 20.48 -5.30
C SER A 4 14.03 19.97 -4.04
N LEU A 5 14.33 18.67 -3.97
CA LEU A 5 14.97 18.02 -2.82
C LEU A 5 16.43 17.63 -3.11
N LYS A 6 16.96 17.99 -4.29
CA LYS A 6 18.34 17.71 -4.65
C LYS A 6 19.32 18.29 -3.63
N GLY A 7 20.27 17.45 -3.20
CA GLY A 7 21.28 17.83 -2.20
C GLY A 7 20.84 17.68 -0.75
N THR A 8 19.67 17.09 -0.50
CA THR A 8 19.19 16.74 0.84
C THR A 8 19.12 15.22 1.01
N ASP A 9 19.02 14.76 2.25
CA ASP A 9 18.78 13.35 2.59
C ASP A 9 17.28 12.97 2.59
N THR A 10 16.40 13.92 2.23
CA THR A 10 14.94 13.73 2.26
C THR A 10 14.49 12.87 1.08
N ILE A 11 13.79 11.78 1.36
CA ILE A 11 13.16 10.93 0.34
C ILE A 11 11.77 11.45 -0.05
N VAL A 12 11.30 11.04 -1.24
CA VAL A 12 9.93 11.30 -1.70
C VAL A 12 9.10 10.04 -1.49
N GLY A 13 8.04 10.13 -0.68
CA GLY A 13 6.99 9.12 -0.57
C GLY A 13 5.72 9.53 -1.33
N ALA A 14 4.87 8.56 -1.68
CA ALA A 14 3.58 8.84 -2.32
C ALA A 14 2.49 7.85 -1.94
N GLY A 15 1.26 8.36 -1.85
CA GLY A 15 0.07 7.53 -1.63
C GLY A 15 -0.36 6.77 -2.90
N CYS A 16 -0.81 5.53 -2.73
CA CYS A 16 -1.31 4.66 -3.80
C CYS A 16 -2.74 4.18 -3.50
N SER A 17 -3.64 4.33 -4.47
CA SER A 17 -5.08 4.08 -4.29
C SER A 17 -5.71 4.88 -3.13
N PHE A 18 -5.24 6.12 -2.96
CA PHE A 18 -5.67 6.98 -1.87
C PHE A 18 -6.85 7.88 -2.29
N PRO A 19 -7.85 8.12 -1.42
CA PRO A 19 -7.99 7.57 -0.06
C PRO A 19 -8.74 6.23 -0.01
N ALA A 20 -9.32 5.77 -1.12
CA ALA A 20 -10.44 4.85 -1.04
C ALA A 20 -10.07 3.35 -1.17
N GLY A 21 -8.83 3.02 -1.54
CA GLY A 21 -8.27 1.66 -1.55
C GLY A 21 -8.94 0.63 -2.48
N HIS A 22 -9.94 1.02 -3.25
CA HIS A 22 -10.80 0.10 -4.02
C HIS A 22 -10.45 0.04 -5.51
N ASP A 23 -9.33 0.63 -5.92
CA ASP A 23 -8.86 0.46 -7.29
C ASP A 23 -8.64 -1.03 -7.58
N PRO A 24 -8.96 -1.52 -8.79
CA PRO A 24 -8.64 -2.88 -9.17
C PRO A 24 -7.15 -3.16 -8.97
N THR A 25 -6.81 -4.33 -8.44
CA THR A 25 -5.43 -4.71 -8.07
C THR A 25 -4.41 -4.44 -9.17
N LEU A 26 -4.75 -4.77 -10.43
CA LEU A 26 -3.89 -4.49 -11.58
C LEU A 26 -3.60 -2.99 -11.75
N ILE A 27 -4.61 -2.13 -11.57
CA ILE A 27 -4.48 -0.68 -11.69
C ILE A 27 -3.69 -0.12 -10.52
N LYS A 28 -3.97 -0.61 -9.29
CA LYS A 28 -3.23 -0.23 -8.08
C LYS A 28 -1.72 -0.54 -8.22
N ALA A 29 -1.40 -1.76 -8.63
CA ALA A 29 -0.02 -2.19 -8.87
C ALA A 29 0.67 -1.41 -10.00
N ALA A 30 -0.03 -1.18 -11.12
CA ALA A 30 0.52 -0.39 -12.22
C ALA A 30 0.78 1.07 -11.82
N TYR A 31 -0.10 1.66 -11.02
CA TYR A 31 0.10 3.02 -10.50
C TYR A 31 1.25 3.09 -9.50
N ALA A 32 1.38 2.12 -8.59
CA ALA A 32 2.52 2.04 -7.67
C ALA A 32 3.85 1.93 -8.43
N LYS A 33 3.91 1.09 -9.48
CA LYS A 33 5.07 1.00 -10.36
C LYS A 33 5.40 2.33 -11.04
N PHE A 34 4.37 2.99 -11.60
CA PHE A 34 4.54 4.31 -12.22
C PHE A 34 5.14 5.33 -11.24
N LEU A 35 4.67 5.36 -9.98
CA LEU A 35 5.22 6.26 -8.96
C LEU A 35 6.71 6.02 -8.72
N VAL A 36 7.14 4.75 -8.61
CA VAL A 36 8.56 4.40 -8.47
C VAL A 36 9.37 4.84 -9.69
N GLU A 37 8.83 4.65 -10.90
CA GLU A 37 9.46 5.14 -12.14
C GLU A 37 9.60 6.67 -12.19
N GLN A 38 8.77 7.41 -11.44
CA GLN A 38 8.87 8.86 -11.27
C GLN A 38 9.83 9.29 -10.13
N GLY A 39 10.55 8.35 -9.52
CA GLY A 39 11.55 8.63 -8.47
C GLY A 39 11.00 8.60 -7.04
N VAL A 40 9.78 8.09 -6.83
CA VAL A 40 9.26 7.83 -5.49
C VAL A 40 10.04 6.68 -4.85
N LYS A 41 10.43 6.86 -3.59
CA LYS A 41 11.28 5.92 -2.84
C LYS A 41 10.55 5.21 -1.70
N GLU A 42 9.26 5.46 -1.54
CA GLU A 42 8.40 4.83 -0.52
C GLU A 42 6.94 4.95 -0.96
N ILE A 43 6.14 3.88 -0.79
CA ILE A 43 4.74 3.84 -1.20
C ILE A 43 3.84 3.60 0.00
N ASP A 44 2.82 4.45 0.14
CA ASP A 44 1.77 4.33 1.16
C ASP A 44 0.47 3.87 0.46
N MET A 45 0.24 2.56 0.37
CA MET A 45 -0.98 2.02 -0.24
C MET A 45 -2.15 2.00 0.75
N VAL A 46 -3.38 2.11 0.26
CA VAL A 46 -4.59 1.85 1.07
C VAL A 46 -5.07 0.42 0.85
N LEU A 47 -5.28 -0.32 1.95
CA LEU A 47 -5.88 -1.65 1.94
C LEU A 47 -7.23 -1.61 1.23
N ASN A 48 -7.58 -2.66 0.48
CA ASN A 48 -8.94 -2.76 -0.04
C ASN A 48 -9.93 -3.07 1.10
N ILE A 49 -10.52 -2.01 1.67
CA ILE A 49 -11.48 -2.10 2.78
C ILE A 49 -12.73 -2.91 2.37
N GLY A 50 -13.10 -2.90 1.09
CA GLY A 50 -14.20 -3.70 0.56
C GLY A 50 -13.93 -5.20 0.71
N PHE A 51 -12.72 -5.65 0.38
CA PHE A 51 -12.30 -7.04 0.57
C PHE A 51 -12.25 -7.42 2.05
N LEU A 52 -11.64 -6.60 2.88
CA LEU A 52 -11.58 -6.83 4.33
C LEU A 52 -12.99 -7.01 4.94
N LYS A 53 -13.90 -6.06 4.67
CA LYS A 53 -15.28 -6.10 5.19
C LYS A 53 -16.11 -7.26 4.64
N SER A 54 -15.76 -7.72 3.44
CA SER A 54 -16.38 -8.89 2.80
C SER A 54 -15.76 -10.22 3.24
N LYS A 55 -14.77 -10.19 4.14
CA LYS A 55 -13.97 -11.35 4.58
C LYS A 55 -13.21 -12.04 3.45
N MET A 56 -12.93 -11.30 2.38
CA MET A 56 -12.12 -11.71 1.24
C MET A 56 -10.64 -11.46 1.57
N TYR A 57 -10.16 -12.16 2.61
CA TYR A 57 -8.84 -11.88 3.19
C TYR A 57 -7.70 -12.26 2.25
N GLN A 58 -7.86 -13.35 1.51
CA GLN A 58 -6.89 -13.76 0.51
C GLN A 58 -6.78 -12.72 -0.60
N GLU A 59 -7.90 -12.18 -1.08
CA GLU A 59 -7.90 -11.14 -2.12
C GLU A 59 -7.31 -9.82 -1.61
N ALA A 60 -7.49 -9.50 -0.33
CA ALA A 60 -6.83 -8.36 0.31
C ALA A 60 -5.31 -8.55 0.41
N GLU A 61 -4.85 -9.75 0.76
CA GLU A 61 -3.43 -10.10 0.79
C GLU A 61 -2.81 -10.08 -0.63
N GLU A 62 -3.47 -10.71 -1.60
CA GLU A 62 -3.04 -10.72 -3.01
C GLU A 62 -2.93 -9.31 -3.58
N ASP A 63 -3.81 -8.39 -3.17
CA ASP A 63 -3.75 -6.97 -3.55
C ASP A 63 -2.46 -6.29 -3.03
N ILE A 64 -2.08 -6.56 -1.78
CA ILE A 64 -0.82 -6.06 -1.20
C ILE A 64 0.39 -6.68 -1.93
N LEU A 65 0.40 -7.99 -2.12
CA LEU A 65 1.50 -8.71 -2.77
C LEU A 65 1.70 -8.26 -4.21
N ALA A 66 0.62 -7.97 -4.95
CA ALA A 66 0.70 -7.43 -6.30
C ALA A 66 1.36 -6.04 -6.32
N VAL A 67 1.04 -5.18 -5.36
CA VAL A 67 1.69 -3.87 -5.22
C VAL A 67 3.17 -4.04 -4.85
N LYS A 68 3.49 -4.90 -3.87
CA LYS A 68 4.88 -5.16 -3.46
C LYS A 68 5.73 -5.67 -4.62
N ALA A 69 5.21 -6.64 -5.38
CA ALA A 69 5.88 -7.18 -6.55
C ALA A 69 6.11 -6.12 -7.65
N ALA A 70 5.18 -5.17 -7.80
CA ALA A 70 5.28 -4.12 -8.82
C ALA A 70 6.32 -3.03 -8.51
N ILE A 71 6.57 -2.75 -7.23
CA ILE A 71 7.53 -1.73 -6.79
C ILE A 71 8.94 -2.30 -6.52
N GLY A 72 9.03 -3.62 -6.34
CA GLY A 72 10.28 -4.34 -6.08
C GLY A 72 10.71 -4.33 -4.61
N GLU A 73 11.66 -5.20 -4.27
CA GLU A 73 12.09 -5.46 -2.88
C GLU A 73 12.73 -4.26 -2.19
N SER A 74 13.37 -3.36 -2.94
CA SER A 74 14.12 -2.23 -2.36
C SER A 74 13.25 -1.04 -1.98
N ILE A 75 11.98 -1.01 -2.41
CA ILE A 75 11.06 0.08 -2.11
C ILE A 75 10.20 -0.32 -0.90
N PRO A 76 10.25 0.42 0.22
CA PRO A 76 9.37 0.18 1.35
C PRO A 76 7.91 0.38 0.97
N LEU A 77 7.06 -0.53 1.42
CA LEU A 77 5.62 -0.47 1.27
C LEU A 77 4.97 -0.33 2.65
N LYS A 78 4.09 0.67 2.79
CA LYS A 78 3.20 0.83 3.94
C LYS A 78 1.77 0.58 3.52
N CYS A 79 0.98 -0.07 4.38
CA CYS A 79 -0.42 -0.34 4.10
C CYS A 79 -1.36 0.33 5.11
N ILE A 80 -1.95 1.45 4.68
CA ILE A 80 -3.00 2.17 5.41
C ILE A 80 -4.25 1.28 5.48
N ILE A 81 -4.64 0.89 6.70
CA ILE A 81 -5.83 0.06 6.96
C ILE A 81 -7.11 0.87 7.25
N GLU A 82 -7.04 2.20 7.24
CA GLU A 82 -8.18 3.11 7.46
C GLU A 82 -8.97 2.81 8.76
N THR A 83 -8.26 2.83 9.89
CA THR A 83 -8.83 2.48 11.21
C THR A 83 -10.15 3.18 11.59
N PRO A 84 -10.44 4.45 11.20
CA PRO A 84 -11.70 5.09 11.58
C PRO A 84 -12.97 4.41 11.06
N VAL A 85 -12.87 3.56 10.03
CA VAL A 85 -14.02 2.81 9.46
C VAL A 85 -14.06 1.34 9.88
N LEU A 86 -13.15 0.92 10.76
CA LEU A 86 -12.99 -0.46 11.19
C LEU A 86 -13.37 -0.65 12.67
N THR A 87 -13.94 -1.80 12.97
CA THR A 87 -14.08 -2.33 14.34
C THR A 87 -12.74 -2.82 14.86
N GLU A 88 -12.59 -3.00 16.19
CA GLU A 88 -11.36 -3.57 16.76
C GLU A 88 -11.02 -4.95 16.19
N GLN A 89 -12.03 -5.77 15.87
CA GLN A 89 -11.83 -7.06 15.24
C GLN A 89 -11.26 -6.88 13.82
N GLU A 90 -11.89 -6.03 13.00
CA GLU A 90 -11.39 -5.75 11.65
C GLU A 90 -9.99 -5.13 11.65
N ILE A 91 -9.66 -4.29 12.63
CA ILE A 91 -8.29 -3.75 12.79
C ILE A 91 -7.29 -4.88 13.03
N ARG A 92 -7.62 -5.85 13.89
CA ARG A 92 -6.76 -7.02 14.13
C ARG A 92 -6.59 -7.86 12.87
N GLU A 93 -7.68 -8.17 12.18
CA GLU A 93 -7.62 -8.94 10.92
C GLU A 93 -6.80 -8.20 9.86
N ALA A 94 -7.02 -6.90 9.66
CA ALA A 94 -6.24 -6.09 8.73
C ALA A 94 -4.74 -6.09 9.10
N SER A 95 -4.43 -5.94 10.39
CA SER A 95 -3.04 -5.98 10.87
C SER A 95 -2.38 -7.34 10.63
N HIS A 96 -3.13 -8.44 10.78
CA HIS A 96 -2.66 -9.79 10.48
C HIS A 96 -2.39 -9.98 8.99
N ILE A 97 -3.33 -9.59 8.12
CA ILE A 97 -3.17 -9.65 6.66
C ILE A 97 -1.91 -8.90 6.22
N VAL A 98 -1.70 -7.69 6.74
CA VAL A 98 -0.51 -6.90 6.40
C VAL A 98 0.76 -7.56 6.94
N LEU A 99 0.76 -8.06 8.17
CA LEU A 99 1.90 -8.76 8.77
C LEU A 99 2.28 -10.02 7.96
N ASP A 100 1.30 -10.81 7.57
CA ASP A 100 1.50 -12.07 6.84
C ASP A 100 1.99 -11.82 5.41
N SER A 101 1.62 -10.69 4.80
CA SER A 101 2.13 -10.26 3.49
C SER A 101 3.62 -9.88 3.49
N GLY A 102 4.24 -9.73 4.67
CA GLY A 102 5.68 -9.51 4.82
C GLY A 102 6.18 -8.11 4.46
N ILE A 103 5.27 -7.14 4.35
CA ILE A 103 5.64 -5.74 4.04
C ILE A 103 6.08 -4.98 5.30
N GLU A 104 6.69 -3.81 5.11
CA GLU A 104 7.45 -3.15 6.17
C GLU A 104 6.59 -2.42 7.22
N TYR A 105 5.40 -1.92 6.87
CA TYR A 105 4.57 -1.09 7.75
C TYR A 105 3.06 -1.32 7.57
N ILE A 106 2.34 -1.11 8.68
CA ILE A 106 0.87 -0.93 8.77
C ILE A 106 0.60 0.56 9.02
#